data_AF-A0AAU9WLL7-F1
#
_entry.id   AF-A0AAU9WLL7-F1
#
_cell.length_a   1.000
_cell.length_b   1.000
_cell.length_c   1.000
_cell.angle_alpha   90.00
_cell.angle_beta   90.00
_cell.angle_gamma   90.00
#
_symmetry.space_group_name_H-M   'P 1'
#
loop_
_entity.id
_entity.type
_entity.pdbx_description
1 polymer ?
#
loop_
_entity_poly.entity_id
_entity_poly.type
_entity_poly.pdbx_seq_one_letter_code
_entity_poly.pdbx_strand_id
1 'polypeptide(L)'
;MKTSNSLELSQDNICLFLGALLNYSDLHDEFCLECNEVGMVQLFVEMSQELQDSIPHNVKYVEPETRHLKKFTVRGKMLSRSLGNLHNFSRRVPTRTNFASAQAVNLLLLPLLNSKITFYSAKSLLVLAYLIDEQNNHLIMADEEPINFLIRLLRKAIRTDCHRYLGFSARELAEGLTQIAVNDNNKKTIVKSGAIPILVNMLENAKDDEERVNACNTLWTLAFDEENRKEIKKDEHASAELRKLLTSTNNEVKNAAAGALWEIEEKEKHTEDKQQPVIESDAKHVMISYQWDVQKLVIQIKNKLQADGFKVWMDIDEMGGSTLESMAKAVENASVMLLCVSQEYKESPNCRSEAEYAYRLHKDVIPLMMDGKYRPDGWLGLIVGSKFWIDFSEKNKLNSNMTKLVKELGTRGKIELQENTVKATVMDVVNASPQSTIRSWTCSDVKTWLKNVGLKDRLDSNTLQRLNGQILLRLQDLRRESPEFFYSSLRKDFKLDTVFDVLEFVDALDKLVE
;
A
#
# COMPACT_ATOMS: atom_id res chain seq x y z
N MET A 1 -45.58 39.66 7.36
CA MET A 1 -44.43 39.56 6.43
C MET A 1 -43.57 38.39 6.87
N LYS A 2 -43.42 37.37 6.03
CA LYS A 2 -42.65 36.14 6.30
C LYS A 2 -41.15 36.45 6.24
N THR A 3 -40.52 36.78 7.36
CA THR A 3 -39.06 36.74 7.53
C THR A 3 -38.60 35.29 7.76
N SER A 4 -38.84 34.43 6.78
CA SER A 4 -38.15 33.14 6.63
C SER A 4 -36.95 33.41 5.71
N ASN A 5 -35.94 34.18 6.15
CA ASN A 5 -34.83 33.88 7.07
C ASN A 5 -33.56 33.61 6.23
N SER A 6 -32.90 34.69 5.78
CA SER A 6 -31.68 34.65 4.94
C SER A 6 -30.55 33.83 5.56
N LEU A 7 -30.51 33.76 6.90
CA LEU A 7 -29.58 32.91 7.65
C LEU A 7 -29.85 31.43 7.43
N GLU A 8 -31.10 30.98 7.48
CA GLU A 8 -31.48 29.58 7.21
C GLU A 8 -31.11 29.18 5.78
N LEU A 9 -31.44 30.03 4.80
CA LEU A 9 -31.05 29.83 3.39
C LEU A 9 -29.53 29.70 3.23
N SER A 10 -28.76 30.54 3.92
CA SER A 10 -27.29 30.51 3.86
C SER A 10 -26.74 29.21 4.48
N GLN A 11 -27.28 28.79 5.63
CA GLN A 11 -26.88 27.54 6.28
C GLN A 11 -27.22 26.31 5.44
N ASP A 12 -28.40 26.30 4.81
CA ASP A 12 -28.81 25.21 3.92
C ASP A 12 -27.92 25.12 2.67
N ASN A 13 -27.58 26.26 2.06
CA ASN A 13 -26.65 26.29 0.93
C ASN A 13 -25.26 25.78 1.32
N ILE A 14 -24.68 26.25 2.43
CA ILE A 14 -23.37 25.75 2.89
C ILE A 14 -23.45 24.25 3.17
N CYS A 15 -24.52 23.79 3.81
CA CYS A 15 -24.72 22.38 4.07
C CYS A 15 -24.73 21.57 2.77
N LEU A 16 -25.45 22.02 1.73
CA LEU A 16 -25.46 21.40 0.41
C LEU A 16 -24.08 21.36 -0.23
N PHE A 17 -23.33 22.48 -0.22
CA PHE A 17 -21.96 22.53 -0.72
C PHE A 17 -21.05 21.52 0.00
N LEU A 18 -21.09 21.46 1.33
CA LEU A 18 -20.31 20.47 2.09
C LEU A 18 -20.67 19.03 1.73
N GLY A 19 -21.93 18.77 1.36
CA GLY A 19 -22.36 17.46 0.88
C GLY A 19 -21.83 17.12 -0.50
N ALA A 20 -21.78 18.10 -1.41
CA ALA A 20 -21.16 17.93 -2.73
C ALA A 20 -19.65 17.66 -2.58
N LEU A 21 -18.95 18.47 -1.79
CA LEU A 21 -17.52 18.30 -1.50
C LEU A 21 -17.22 16.93 -0.88
N LEU A 22 -18.09 16.45 0.00
CA LEU A 22 -17.94 15.11 0.60
C LEU A 22 -17.96 14.00 -0.46
N ASN A 23 -18.85 14.11 -1.45
CA ASN A 23 -18.95 13.10 -2.51
C ASN A 23 -17.75 13.16 -3.47
N TYR A 24 -17.29 14.36 -3.84
CA TYR A 24 -16.10 14.51 -4.70
C TYR A 24 -14.82 14.04 -3.99
N SER A 25 -14.68 14.39 -2.71
CA SER A 25 -13.55 13.94 -1.90
C SER A 25 -13.56 12.45 -1.60
N ASP A 26 -14.72 11.77 -1.63
CA ASP A 26 -14.77 10.31 -1.51
C ASP A 26 -14.27 9.61 -2.79
N LEU A 27 -14.40 10.26 -3.96
CA LEU A 27 -14.17 9.66 -5.27
C LEU A 27 -12.80 9.92 -5.88
N HIS A 28 -12.26 11.15 -5.78
CA HIS A 28 -11.15 11.59 -6.63
C HIS A 28 -9.95 12.11 -5.83
N ASP A 29 -8.78 11.49 -6.02
CA ASP A 29 -7.55 11.85 -5.29
C ASP A 29 -7.02 13.23 -5.68
N GLU A 30 -6.96 13.54 -6.98
CA GLU A 30 -6.53 14.87 -7.45
C GLU A 30 -7.38 15.99 -6.86
N PHE A 31 -8.70 15.81 -6.79
CA PHE A 31 -9.58 16.79 -6.17
C PHE A 31 -9.24 17.03 -4.70
N CYS A 32 -8.92 15.96 -3.97
CA CYS A 32 -8.47 16.08 -2.59
C CYS A 32 -7.11 16.80 -2.51
N LEU A 33 -6.15 16.50 -3.38
CA LEU A 33 -4.86 17.19 -3.44
C LEU A 33 -5.03 18.69 -3.67
N GLU A 34 -5.80 19.09 -4.68
CA GLU A 34 -6.10 20.49 -5.00
C GLU A 34 -6.81 21.19 -3.82
N CYS A 35 -7.78 20.53 -3.18
CA CYS A 35 -8.43 21.07 -1.98
C CYS A 35 -7.42 21.34 -0.85
N ASN A 36 -6.41 20.49 -0.70
CA ASN A 36 -5.39 20.66 0.31
C ASN A 36 -4.44 21.81 0.00
N GLU A 37 -4.07 21.99 -1.27
CA GLU A 37 -3.23 23.10 -1.71
C GLU A 37 -3.87 24.47 -1.44
N VAL A 38 -5.18 24.58 -1.64
CA VAL A 38 -5.93 25.83 -1.36
C VAL A 38 -6.29 26.01 0.12
N GLY A 39 -5.86 25.11 1.01
CA GLY A 39 -6.04 25.26 2.46
C GLY A 39 -7.40 24.81 3.01
N MET A 40 -8.13 23.93 2.31
CA MET A 40 -9.45 23.46 2.77
C MET A 40 -9.40 22.73 4.12
N VAL A 41 -8.30 22.06 4.45
CA VAL A 41 -8.10 21.43 5.77
C VAL A 41 -8.21 22.47 6.89
N GLN A 42 -7.52 23.61 6.75
CA GLN A 42 -7.57 24.70 7.73
C GLN A 42 -8.99 25.23 7.88
N LEU A 43 -9.65 25.54 6.76
CA LEU A 43 -11.02 26.05 6.74
C LEU A 43 -12.01 25.09 7.42
N PHE A 44 -11.91 23.80 7.14
CA PHE A 44 -12.78 22.79 7.74
C PHE A 44 -12.49 22.56 9.21
N VAL A 45 -11.24 22.70 9.66
CA VAL A 45 -10.90 22.65 11.08
C VAL A 45 -11.53 23.82 11.82
N GLU A 46 -11.31 25.06 11.35
CA GLU A 46 -11.87 26.29 11.94
C GLU A 46 -13.40 26.25 11.98
N MET A 47 -14.04 25.93 10.85
CA MET A 47 -15.49 25.82 10.77
C MET A 47 -16.04 24.72 11.70
N SER A 48 -15.33 23.59 11.83
CA SER A 48 -15.77 22.51 12.73
C SER A 48 -15.67 22.91 14.19
N GLN A 49 -14.68 23.73 14.58
CA GLN A 49 -14.57 24.27 15.93
C GLN A 49 -15.75 25.18 16.28
N GLU A 50 -16.09 26.10 15.38
CA GLU A 50 -17.22 27.00 15.58
C GLU A 50 -18.57 26.27 15.67
N LEU A 51 -18.69 25.12 15.00
CA LEU A 51 -19.92 24.30 14.99
C LEU A 51 -20.03 23.33 16.16
N GLN A 52 -19.02 23.19 17.03
CA GLN A 52 -19.10 22.31 18.21
C GLN A 52 -20.19 22.75 19.20
N ASP A 53 -20.55 24.03 19.21
CA ASP A 53 -21.67 24.59 19.95
C ASP A 53 -23.02 23.91 19.63
N SER A 54 -23.13 23.27 18.47
CA SER A 54 -24.32 22.54 18.04
C SER A 54 -24.49 21.19 18.75
N ILE A 55 -23.44 20.64 19.37
CA ILE A 55 -23.44 19.33 20.00
C ILE A 55 -24.49 19.26 21.14
N PRO A 56 -24.51 20.15 22.14
CA PRO A 56 -25.55 20.16 23.19
C PRO A 56 -26.98 20.15 22.63
N HIS A 57 -27.23 20.86 21.53
CA HIS A 57 -28.55 20.93 20.90
C HIS A 57 -28.94 19.65 20.17
N ASN A 58 -27.96 18.82 19.78
CA ASN A 58 -28.20 17.56 19.10
C ASN A 58 -28.34 16.38 20.06
N VAL A 59 -27.87 16.51 21.31
CA VAL A 59 -27.95 15.44 22.32
C VAL A 59 -29.39 14.95 22.50
N LYS A 60 -30.38 15.85 22.46
CA LYS A 60 -31.82 15.51 22.57
C LYS A 60 -32.36 14.63 21.44
N TYR A 61 -31.64 14.49 20.33
CA TYR A 61 -32.03 13.67 19.18
C TYR A 61 -31.27 12.34 19.12
N VAL A 62 -30.39 12.08 20.10
CA VAL A 62 -29.68 10.81 20.25
C VAL A 62 -30.63 9.80 20.89
N GLU A 63 -30.94 8.72 20.19
CA GLU A 63 -31.69 7.61 20.75
C GLU A 63 -30.85 6.89 21.81
N PRO A 64 -31.32 6.71 23.05
CA PRO A 64 -30.51 6.11 24.12
C PRO A 64 -30.02 4.69 23.79
N GLU A 65 -30.85 3.90 23.11
CA GLU A 65 -30.58 2.49 22.81
C GLU A 65 -29.65 2.30 21.60
N THR A 66 -29.93 3.01 20.50
CA THR A 66 -29.17 2.86 19.25
C THR A 66 -28.03 3.87 19.13
N ARG A 67 -28.02 4.91 19.99
CA ARG A 67 -27.16 6.10 19.93
C ARG A 67 -27.16 6.80 18.58
N HIS A 68 -28.23 6.57 17.82
CA HIS A 68 -28.46 7.16 16.52
C HIS A 68 -29.03 8.57 16.66
N LEU A 69 -28.55 9.49 15.83
CA LEU A 69 -29.17 10.80 15.68
C LEU A 69 -30.41 10.68 14.80
N LYS A 70 -31.60 10.72 15.40
CA LYS A 70 -32.88 10.72 14.67
C LYS A 70 -33.07 11.96 13.80
N LYS A 71 -32.48 13.08 14.21
CA LYS A 71 -32.52 14.34 13.49
C LYS A 71 -31.24 15.12 13.75
N PHE A 72 -30.73 15.78 12.71
CA PHE A 72 -29.67 16.76 12.83
C PHE A 72 -30.28 18.17 12.80
N THR A 73 -29.75 19.07 13.63
CA THR A 73 -29.85 20.51 13.33
C THR A 73 -29.05 20.82 12.06
N VAL A 74 -29.37 21.91 11.36
CA VAL A 74 -28.62 22.30 10.15
C VAL A 74 -27.13 22.46 10.47
N ARG A 75 -26.79 23.17 11.56
CA ARG A 75 -25.42 23.31 12.08
C ARG A 75 -24.76 21.97 12.39
N GLY A 76 -25.47 21.05 13.04
CA GLY A 76 -24.93 19.72 13.33
C GLY A 76 -24.71 18.84 12.09
N LYS A 77 -25.53 19.03 11.05
CA LYS A 77 -25.35 18.39 9.75
C LYS A 77 -24.13 18.97 9.03
N MET A 78 -23.91 20.28 9.13
CA MET A 78 -22.70 20.94 8.64
C MET A 78 -21.46 20.35 9.35
N LEU A 79 -21.45 20.30 10.69
CA LEU A 79 -20.35 19.71 11.46
C LEU A 79 -20.05 18.27 11.01
N SER A 80 -21.10 17.46 10.86
CA SER A 80 -20.97 16.08 10.36
C SER A 80 -20.31 16.03 8.98
N ARG A 81 -20.73 16.90 8.05
CA ARG A 81 -20.20 16.93 6.68
C ARG A 81 -18.76 17.44 6.65
N SER A 82 -18.43 18.46 7.44
CA SER A 82 -17.06 18.97 7.59
C SER A 82 -16.11 17.88 8.09
N LEU A 83 -16.48 17.16 9.15
CA LEU A 83 -15.70 16.04 9.66
C LEU A 83 -15.58 14.89 8.65
N GLY A 84 -16.62 14.66 7.84
CA GLY A 84 -16.55 13.69 6.75
C GLY A 84 -15.55 14.07 5.66
N ASN A 85 -15.47 15.36 5.30
CA ASN A 85 -14.48 15.83 4.34
C ASN A 85 -13.07 15.72 4.91
N LEU A 86 -12.87 16.09 6.19
CA LEU A 86 -11.59 15.90 6.88
C LEU A 86 -11.17 14.42 6.88
N HIS A 87 -12.11 13.50 7.11
CA HIS A 87 -11.85 12.07 7.04
C HIS A 87 -11.41 11.61 5.64
N ASN A 88 -12.10 12.07 4.59
CA ASN A 88 -11.71 11.75 3.23
C ASN A 88 -10.32 12.29 2.89
N PHE A 89 -10.01 13.53 3.32
CA PHE A 89 -8.69 14.13 3.12
C PHE A 89 -7.60 13.40 3.91
N SER A 90 -7.86 12.93 5.13
CA SER A 90 -6.87 12.19 5.91
C SER A 90 -6.61 10.80 5.33
N ARG A 91 -7.64 10.14 4.78
CA ARG A 91 -7.54 8.78 4.22
C ARG A 91 -6.89 8.74 2.84
N ARG A 92 -7.32 9.61 1.93
CA ARG A 92 -7.01 9.46 0.50
C ARG A 92 -5.70 10.08 0.05
N VAL A 93 -5.21 11.09 0.77
CA VAL A 93 -4.10 11.93 0.32
C VAL A 93 -3.17 12.26 1.48
N PRO A 94 -1.85 12.42 1.23
CA PRO A 94 -0.87 12.69 2.27
C PRO A 94 -1.06 14.10 2.85
N THR A 95 -1.85 14.22 3.91
CA THR A 95 -2.29 15.51 4.48
C THR A 95 -1.82 15.77 5.90
N ARG A 96 -1.07 14.83 6.51
CA ARG A 96 -0.61 14.93 7.91
C ARG A 96 0.02 16.31 8.21
N THR A 97 0.77 16.89 7.28
CA THR A 97 1.37 18.24 7.39
C THR A 97 0.35 19.38 7.45
N ASN A 98 -0.73 19.29 6.68
CA ASN A 98 -1.80 20.29 6.65
C ASN A 98 -2.62 20.23 7.94
N PHE A 99 -2.94 19.03 8.42
CA PHE A 99 -3.60 18.83 9.71
C PHE A 99 -2.74 19.29 10.88
N ALA A 100 -1.42 19.06 10.83
CA ALA A 100 -0.48 19.56 11.82
C ALA A 100 -0.41 21.09 11.82
N SER A 101 -0.33 21.72 10.65
CA SER A 101 -0.37 23.19 10.50
C SER A 101 -1.66 23.79 11.07
N ALA A 102 -2.78 23.09 10.90
CA ALA A 102 -4.08 23.47 11.46
C ALA A 102 -4.26 23.14 12.95
N GLN A 103 -3.27 22.50 13.58
CA GLN A 103 -3.35 21.99 14.95
C GLN A 103 -4.62 21.14 15.20
N ALA A 104 -5.09 20.43 14.15
CA ALA A 104 -6.38 19.77 14.12
C ALA A 104 -6.52 18.71 15.22
N VAL A 105 -5.44 17.97 15.51
CA VAL A 105 -5.41 16.94 16.56
C VAL A 105 -5.79 17.53 17.92
N ASN A 106 -5.08 18.57 18.35
CA ASN A 106 -5.24 19.14 19.69
C ASN A 106 -6.47 20.04 19.81
N LEU A 107 -6.74 20.86 18.79
CA LEU A 107 -7.79 21.89 18.90
C LEU A 107 -9.18 21.40 18.48
N LEU A 108 -9.29 20.27 17.77
CA LEU A 108 -10.57 19.78 17.23
C LEU A 108 -10.80 18.31 17.57
N LEU A 109 -9.88 17.42 17.20
CA LEU A 109 -10.16 15.99 17.19
C LEU A 109 -10.15 15.37 18.58
N LEU A 110 -9.15 15.65 19.42
CA LEU A 110 -9.12 15.15 20.82
C LEU A 110 -10.31 15.64 21.66
N PRO A 111 -10.72 16.93 21.59
CA PRO A 111 -11.96 17.38 22.23
C PRO A 111 -13.20 16.62 21.73
N LEU A 112 -13.31 16.38 20.42
CA LEU A 112 -14.45 15.68 19.83
C LEU A 112 -14.49 14.18 20.16
N LEU A 113 -13.35 13.55 20.47
CA LEU A 113 -13.31 12.15 20.89
C LEU A 113 -14.14 11.93 22.17
N ASN A 114 -14.16 12.94 23.06
CA ASN A 114 -14.94 12.95 24.30
C ASN A 114 -16.37 13.53 24.12
N SER A 115 -16.85 13.66 22.88
CA SER A 115 -18.17 14.23 22.61
C SER A 115 -19.29 13.40 23.24
N LYS A 116 -20.29 14.10 23.79
CA LYS A 116 -21.53 13.47 24.30
C LYS A 116 -22.31 12.72 23.22
N ILE A 117 -21.99 12.97 21.95
CA ILE A 117 -22.60 12.35 20.81
C ILE A 117 -21.56 11.46 20.14
N THR A 118 -21.72 10.16 20.35
CA THR A 118 -21.00 9.05 19.73
C THR A 118 -20.69 9.24 18.25
N PHE A 119 -21.65 9.77 17.47
CA PHE A 119 -21.46 9.93 16.03
C PHE A 119 -20.32 10.91 15.68
N TYR A 120 -20.11 11.96 16.48
CA TYR A 120 -19.00 12.90 16.28
C TYR A 120 -17.69 12.35 16.81
N SER A 121 -17.70 11.64 17.95
CA SER A 121 -16.50 10.99 18.47
C SER A 121 -16.00 9.88 17.54
N ALA A 122 -16.90 9.10 16.95
CA ALA A 122 -16.56 8.08 15.95
C ALA A 122 -15.91 8.69 14.68
N LYS A 123 -16.45 9.80 14.17
CA LYS A 123 -15.82 10.53 13.05
C LYS A 123 -14.45 11.09 13.43
N SER A 124 -14.33 11.65 14.62
CA SER A 124 -13.06 12.15 15.13
C SER A 124 -12.02 11.04 15.24
N LEU A 125 -12.42 9.88 15.76
CA LEU A 125 -11.56 8.70 15.87
C LEU A 125 -11.08 8.21 14.51
N LEU A 126 -11.96 8.16 13.50
CA LEU A 126 -11.57 7.79 12.14
C LEU A 126 -10.51 8.75 11.58
N VAL A 127 -10.71 10.07 11.69
CA VAL A 127 -9.73 11.05 11.23
C VAL A 127 -8.40 10.89 11.98
N LEU A 128 -8.46 10.78 13.31
CA LEU A 128 -7.30 10.60 14.17
C LEU A 128 -6.48 9.36 13.79
N ALA A 129 -7.13 8.26 13.43
CA ALA A 129 -6.46 7.01 13.05
C ALA A 129 -5.54 7.16 11.83
N TYR A 130 -5.85 8.05 10.89
CA TYR A 130 -4.98 8.33 9.72
C TYR A 130 -3.88 9.37 10.00
N LEU A 131 -4.06 10.20 11.03
CA LEU A 131 -3.15 11.30 11.34
C LEU A 131 -2.10 10.95 12.38
N ILE A 132 -2.39 9.96 13.22
CA ILE A 132 -1.53 9.60 14.33
C ILE A 132 -0.36 8.80 13.82
N ASP A 133 0.82 9.23 14.26
CA ASP A 133 2.07 8.52 14.07
C ASP A 133 2.38 7.68 15.31
N GLU A 134 3.49 6.98 15.25
CA GLU A 134 3.99 6.17 16.35
C GLU A 134 4.12 6.94 17.68
N GLN A 135 4.66 8.16 17.66
CA GLN A 135 4.87 8.99 18.85
C GLN A 135 3.56 9.33 19.57
N ASN A 136 2.49 9.45 18.78
CA ASN A 136 1.17 9.86 19.25
C ASN A 136 0.15 8.71 19.27
N ASN A 137 0.58 7.45 19.10
CA ASN A 137 -0.32 6.28 19.04
C ASN A 137 -1.21 6.11 20.29
N HIS A 138 -0.76 6.62 21.43
CA HIS A 138 -1.55 6.65 22.66
C HIS A 138 -2.78 7.57 22.59
N LEU A 139 -2.80 8.54 21.66
CA LEU A 139 -3.89 9.50 21.50
C LEU A 139 -5.14 8.91 20.81
N ILE A 140 -5.00 7.82 20.03
CA ILE A 140 -6.16 7.08 19.48
C ILE A 140 -6.76 6.10 20.48
N MET A 141 -6.26 6.01 21.72
CA MET A 141 -6.87 5.18 22.74
C MET A 141 -8.29 5.70 22.99
N ALA A 142 -9.26 5.04 22.37
CA ALA A 142 -10.65 5.47 22.38
C ALA A 142 -11.40 4.72 23.47
N ASP A 143 -12.44 5.37 24.00
CA ASP A 143 -13.47 4.65 24.73
C ASP A 143 -14.03 3.54 23.85
N GLU A 144 -14.53 2.47 24.48
CA GLU A 144 -15.09 1.33 23.75
C GLU A 144 -16.28 1.73 22.86
N GLU A 145 -16.93 2.84 23.18
CA GLU A 145 -18.16 3.25 22.52
C GLU A 145 -17.95 3.68 21.06
N PRO A 146 -17.09 4.66 20.71
CA PRO A 146 -16.82 5.00 19.31
C PRO A 146 -16.55 3.78 18.42
N ILE A 147 -15.77 2.82 18.92
CA ILE A 147 -15.45 1.57 18.23
C ILE A 147 -16.71 0.70 18.05
N ASN A 148 -17.46 0.47 19.14
CA ASN A 148 -18.74 -0.23 19.10
C ASN A 148 -19.74 0.42 18.12
N PHE A 149 -19.72 1.75 18.01
CA PHE A 149 -20.57 2.46 17.07
C PHE A 149 -20.15 2.23 15.62
N LEU A 150 -18.86 2.33 15.30
CA LEU A 150 -18.33 2.04 13.96
C LEU A 150 -18.66 0.60 13.52
N ILE A 151 -18.49 -0.38 14.40
CA ILE A 151 -18.85 -1.78 14.15
C ILE A 151 -20.36 -1.93 13.89
N ARG A 152 -21.21 -1.22 14.64
CA ARG A 152 -22.66 -1.19 14.38
C ARG A 152 -23.00 -0.54 13.04
N LEU A 153 -22.29 0.52 12.64
CA LEU A 153 -22.46 1.13 11.31
C LEU A 153 -22.09 0.13 10.22
N LEU A 154 -20.97 -0.58 10.37
CA LEU A 154 -20.51 -1.58 9.41
C LEU A 154 -21.55 -2.69 9.24
N ARG A 155 -22.04 -3.25 10.35
CA ARG A 155 -23.11 -4.25 10.35
C ARG A 155 -24.38 -3.78 9.62
N LYS A 156 -24.73 -2.49 9.75
CA LYS A 156 -25.88 -1.92 9.06
C LYS A 156 -25.58 -1.66 7.59
N ALA A 157 -24.38 -1.20 7.25
CA ALA A 157 -23.96 -0.96 5.88
C ALA A 157 -24.02 -2.24 5.05
N ILE A 158 -23.46 -3.35 5.53
CA ILE A 158 -23.45 -4.64 4.80
C ILE A 158 -24.86 -5.19 4.54
N ARG A 159 -25.88 -4.74 5.29
CA ARG A 159 -27.27 -5.17 5.10
C ARG A 159 -28.05 -4.34 4.09
N THR A 160 -27.50 -3.22 3.60
CA THR A 160 -28.17 -2.38 2.61
C THR A 160 -27.73 -2.78 1.21
N ASP A 161 -28.62 -2.71 0.21
CA ASP A 161 -28.26 -3.05 -1.18
C ASP A 161 -27.15 -2.18 -1.75
N CYS A 162 -26.87 -1.01 -1.16
CA CYS A 162 -25.80 -0.11 -1.58
C CYS A 162 -24.49 -0.30 -0.79
N HIS A 163 -24.46 -1.15 0.25
CA HIS A 163 -23.34 -1.29 1.19
C HIS A 163 -22.91 0.04 1.83
N ARG A 164 -23.86 0.96 2.00
CA ARG A 164 -23.65 2.25 2.66
C ARG A 164 -24.67 2.46 3.77
N TYR A 165 -24.24 3.10 4.85
CA TYR A 165 -25.11 3.52 5.94
C TYR A 165 -24.60 4.82 6.56
N LEU A 166 -25.49 5.80 6.74
CA LEU A 166 -25.16 7.13 7.28
C LEU A 166 -24.02 7.88 6.56
N GLY A 167 -23.87 7.65 5.26
CA GLY A 167 -22.84 8.27 4.43
C GLY A 167 -21.52 7.50 4.37
N PHE A 168 -21.33 6.50 5.24
CA PHE A 168 -20.15 5.63 5.23
C PHE A 168 -20.39 4.42 4.32
N SER A 169 -19.35 4.00 3.60
CA SER A 169 -19.35 2.69 2.93
C SER A 169 -18.87 1.58 3.87
N ALA A 170 -19.26 0.33 3.60
CA ALA A 170 -18.75 -0.82 4.36
C ALA A 170 -17.22 -0.92 4.23
N ARG A 171 -16.70 -0.71 3.01
CA ARG A 171 -15.28 -0.61 2.71
C ARG A 171 -14.55 0.39 3.63
N GLU A 172 -15.02 1.64 3.64
CA GLU A 172 -14.47 2.72 4.45
C GLU A 172 -14.45 2.40 5.95
N LEU A 173 -15.50 1.76 6.46
CA LEU A 173 -15.60 1.42 7.87
C LEU A 173 -14.62 0.30 8.25
N ALA A 174 -14.47 -0.72 7.39
CA ALA A 174 -13.47 -1.77 7.58
C ALA A 174 -12.04 -1.22 7.55
N GLU A 175 -11.73 -0.38 6.54
CA GLU A 175 -10.44 0.29 6.42
C GLU A 175 -10.13 1.16 7.65
N GLY A 176 -11.10 1.96 8.10
CA GLY A 176 -10.97 2.76 9.32
C GLY A 176 -10.75 1.92 10.58
N LEU A 177 -11.43 0.78 10.71
CA LEU A 177 -11.19 -0.16 11.82
C LEU A 177 -9.77 -0.75 11.76
N THR A 178 -9.23 -1.03 10.57
CA THR A 178 -7.84 -1.46 10.39
C THR A 178 -6.87 -0.41 10.92
N GLN A 179 -7.07 0.87 10.59
CA GLN A 179 -6.22 1.96 11.07
C GLN A 179 -6.33 2.15 12.59
N ILE A 180 -7.54 2.07 13.15
CA ILE A 180 -7.76 2.13 14.60
C ILE A 180 -7.07 0.96 15.32
N ALA A 181 -7.02 -0.22 14.69
CA ALA A 181 -6.40 -1.44 15.21
C ALA A 181 -4.87 -1.40 15.23
N VAL A 182 -4.21 -0.38 14.65
CA VAL A 182 -2.76 -0.19 14.81
C VAL A 182 -2.37 -0.02 16.29
N ASN A 183 -3.27 0.54 17.10
CA ASN A 183 -3.13 0.57 18.56
C ASN A 183 -3.56 -0.77 19.19
N ASP A 184 -2.66 -1.37 19.98
CA ASP A 184 -2.88 -2.71 20.56
C ASP A 184 -4.07 -2.78 21.53
N ASN A 185 -4.38 -1.71 22.27
CA ASN A 185 -5.57 -1.69 23.15
C ASN A 185 -6.85 -1.66 22.33
N ASN A 186 -6.90 -0.81 21.30
CA ASN A 186 -8.05 -0.73 20.40
C ASN A 186 -8.27 -2.06 19.66
N LYS A 187 -7.20 -2.74 19.25
CA LYS A 187 -7.22 -4.06 18.62
C LYS A 187 -8.02 -5.07 19.46
N LYS A 188 -7.78 -5.12 20.77
CA LYS A 188 -8.53 -5.96 21.72
C LYS A 188 -9.99 -5.52 21.85
N THR A 189 -10.22 -4.21 21.94
CA THR A 189 -11.57 -3.64 22.04
C THR A 189 -12.42 -3.98 20.81
N ILE A 190 -11.87 -3.90 19.60
CA ILE A 190 -12.59 -4.21 18.35
C ILE A 190 -13.12 -5.65 18.36
N VAL A 191 -12.31 -6.63 18.78
CA VAL A 191 -12.74 -8.03 18.87
C VAL A 191 -13.76 -8.23 19.99
N LYS A 192 -13.54 -7.66 21.18
CA LYS A 192 -14.49 -7.71 22.30
C LYS A 192 -15.85 -7.11 21.95
N SER A 193 -15.87 -6.10 21.08
CA SER A 193 -17.07 -5.46 20.53
C SER A 193 -17.82 -6.30 19.49
N GLY A 194 -17.36 -7.52 19.18
CA GLY A 194 -18.02 -8.44 18.26
C GLY A 194 -17.79 -8.12 16.79
N ALA A 195 -16.62 -7.56 16.43
CA ALA A 195 -16.29 -7.26 15.04
C ALA A 195 -16.12 -8.52 14.17
N ILE A 196 -15.64 -9.65 14.72
CA ILE A 196 -15.29 -10.85 13.93
C ILE A 196 -16.47 -11.35 13.09
N PRO A 197 -17.66 -11.66 13.64
CA PRO A 197 -18.76 -12.18 12.82
C PRO A 197 -19.26 -11.17 11.77
N ILE A 198 -19.08 -9.87 12.04
CA ILE A 198 -19.48 -8.80 11.11
C ILE A 198 -18.51 -8.71 9.93
N LEU A 199 -17.20 -8.86 10.19
CA LEU A 199 -16.16 -8.91 9.16
C LEU A 199 -16.27 -10.19 8.32
N VAL A 200 -16.56 -11.34 8.94
CA VAL A 200 -16.82 -12.59 8.22
C VAL A 200 -18.05 -12.45 7.31
N ASN A 201 -19.15 -11.89 7.83
CA ASN A 201 -20.34 -11.61 7.02
C ASN A 201 -20.04 -10.60 5.88
N MET A 202 -19.09 -9.68 6.08
CA MET A 202 -18.61 -8.78 5.02
C MET A 202 -17.86 -9.54 3.93
N LEU A 203 -17.00 -10.50 4.28
CA LEU A 203 -16.28 -11.34 3.30
C LEU A 203 -17.25 -12.16 2.45
N GLU A 204 -18.25 -12.78 3.08
CA GLU A 204 -19.24 -13.64 2.42
C GLU A 204 -20.14 -12.87 1.46
N ASN A 205 -20.53 -11.65 1.82
CA ASN A 205 -21.51 -10.84 1.09
C ASN A 205 -20.89 -9.66 0.34
N ALA A 206 -19.57 -9.58 0.22
CA ALA A 206 -18.87 -8.46 -0.40
C ALA A 206 -19.36 -8.18 -1.83
N LYS A 207 -19.52 -6.89 -2.15
CA LYS A 207 -19.93 -6.44 -3.49
C LYS A 207 -18.82 -6.43 -4.52
N ASP A 208 -17.62 -6.11 -4.07
CA ASP A 208 -16.44 -5.94 -4.88
C ASP A 208 -15.23 -6.52 -4.15
N ASP A 209 -14.12 -6.60 -4.87
CA ASP A 209 -12.88 -7.12 -4.32
C ASP A 209 -12.27 -6.17 -3.29
N GLU A 210 -12.52 -4.86 -3.37
CA GLU A 210 -12.01 -3.90 -2.37
C GLU A 210 -12.62 -4.13 -1.00
N GLU A 211 -13.91 -4.44 -0.90
CA GLU A 211 -14.55 -4.83 0.36
C GLU A 211 -13.92 -6.10 0.95
N ARG A 212 -13.63 -7.10 0.10
CA ARG A 212 -12.96 -8.33 0.54
C ARG A 212 -11.55 -8.05 1.06
N VAL A 213 -10.76 -7.27 0.33
CA VAL A 213 -9.41 -6.87 0.73
C VAL A 213 -9.44 -6.16 2.07
N ASN A 214 -10.33 -5.18 2.24
CA ASN A 214 -10.40 -4.42 3.49
C ASN A 214 -10.83 -5.30 4.67
N ALA A 215 -11.83 -6.17 4.51
CA ALA A 215 -12.21 -7.11 5.56
C ALA A 215 -11.10 -8.12 5.91
N CYS A 216 -10.37 -8.63 4.91
CA CYS A 216 -9.20 -9.49 5.13
C CYS A 216 -8.10 -8.74 5.90
N ASN A 217 -7.78 -7.52 5.49
CA ASN A 217 -6.75 -6.70 6.14
C ASN A 217 -7.13 -6.34 7.57
N THR A 218 -8.42 -6.09 7.86
CA THR A 218 -8.88 -5.89 9.23
C THR A 218 -8.67 -7.16 10.06
N LEU A 219 -9.11 -8.33 9.59
CA LEU A 219 -8.91 -9.60 10.30
C LEU A 219 -7.43 -9.92 10.52
N TRP A 220 -6.59 -9.71 9.49
CA TRP A 220 -5.13 -9.88 9.58
C TRP A 220 -4.54 -8.97 10.66
N THR A 221 -4.89 -7.69 10.64
CA THR A 221 -4.39 -6.72 11.62
C THR A 221 -4.80 -7.07 13.05
N LEU A 222 -6.02 -7.56 13.23
CA LEU A 222 -6.52 -8.02 14.52
C LEU A 222 -5.80 -9.29 15.01
N ALA A 223 -5.40 -10.19 14.11
CA ALA A 223 -4.72 -11.44 14.42
C ALA A 223 -3.28 -11.28 14.93
N PHE A 224 -2.66 -10.10 14.79
CA PHE A 224 -1.38 -9.79 15.41
C PHE A 224 -1.43 -9.78 16.95
N ASP A 225 -2.61 -9.69 17.57
CA ASP A 225 -2.77 -9.92 19.01
C ASP A 225 -3.12 -11.38 19.30
N GLU A 226 -2.46 -11.99 20.29
CA GLU A 226 -2.58 -13.42 20.58
C GLU A 226 -3.98 -13.83 21.07
N GLU A 227 -4.65 -13.01 21.88
CA GLU A 227 -6.01 -13.32 22.35
C GLU A 227 -7.02 -13.19 21.21
N ASN A 228 -6.91 -12.12 20.43
CA ASN A 228 -7.74 -11.91 19.24
C ASN A 228 -7.58 -13.05 18.23
N ARG A 229 -6.34 -13.50 17.98
CA ARG A 229 -6.04 -14.63 17.10
C ARG A 229 -6.78 -15.89 17.52
N LYS A 230 -6.78 -16.21 18.82
CA LYS A 230 -7.51 -17.37 19.36
C LYS A 230 -9.02 -17.24 19.13
N GLU A 231 -9.59 -16.05 19.30
CA GLU A 231 -11.01 -15.81 19.01
C GLU A 231 -11.34 -15.93 17.52
N ILE A 232 -10.49 -15.39 16.62
CA ILE A 232 -10.67 -15.53 15.17
C ILE A 232 -10.55 -17.00 14.75
N LYS A 233 -9.60 -17.75 15.31
CA LYS A 233 -9.38 -19.17 15.00
C LYS A 233 -10.53 -20.06 15.47
N LYS A 234 -11.25 -19.69 16.54
CA LYS A 234 -12.46 -20.38 17.01
C LYS A 234 -13.65 -20.21 16.06
N ASP A 235 -13.67 -19.13 15.27
CA ASP A 235 -14.70 -18.90 14.27
C ASP A 235 -14.40 -19.75 13.02
N GLU A 236 -15.08 -20.89 12.91
CA GLU A 236 -14.92 -21.80 11.78
C GLU A 236 -15.25 -21.14 10.44
N HIS A 237 -16.17 -20.17 10.42
CA HIS A 237 -16.59 -19.48 9.20
C HIS A 237 -15.50 -18.51 8.73
N ALA A 238 -14.82 -17.83 9.66
CA ALA A 238 -13.68 -16.98 9.34
C ALA A 238 -12.59 -17.76 8.58
N SER A 239 -12.17 -18.90 9.13
CA SER A 239 -11.12 -19.72 8.50
C SER A 239 -11.58 -20.35 7.17
N ALA A 240 -12.84 -20.78 7.08
CA ALA A 240 -13.38 -21.37 5.86
C ALA A 240 -13.47 -20.35 4.71
N GLU A 241 -13.99 -19.15 4.97
CA GLU A 241 -14.14 -18.11 3.95
C GLU A 241 -12.78 -17.58 3.49
N LEU A 242 -11.83 -17.35 4.42
CA LEU A 242 -10.48 -16.95 4.04
C LEU A 242 -9.79 -18.01 3.15
N ARG A 243 -9.96 -19.31 3.42
CA ARG A 243 -9.40 -20.38 2.57
C ARG A 243 -10.02 -20.41 1.19
N LYS A 244 -11.31 -20.13 1.07
CA LYS A 244 -12.01 -19.99 -0.22
C LYS A 244 -11.47 -18.79 -1.02
N LEU A 245 -11.13 -17.69 -0.35
CA LEU A 245 -10.55 -16.51 -1.03
C LEU A 245 -9.15 -16.75 -1.60
N LEU A 246 -8.44 -17.80 -1.18
CA LEU A 246 -7.16 -18.19 -1.79
C LEU A 246 -7.28 -18.61 -3.25
N THR A 247 -8.48 -19.03 -3.69
CA THR A 247 -8.76 -19.37 -5.08
C THR A 247 -9.36 -18.21 -5.88
N SER A 248 -9.37 -16.99 -5.32
CA SER A 248 -9.84 -15.80 -6.03
C SER A 248 -8.98 -15.50 -7.27
N THR A 249 -9.61 -14.97 -8.31
CA THR A 249 -8.92 -14.46 -9.51
C THR A 249 -8.21 -13.14 -9.27
N ASN A 250 -8.58 -12.42 -8.21
CA ASN A 250 -7.94 -11.16 -7.81
C ASN A 250 -6.76 -11.44 -6.87
N ASN A 251 -5.56 -11.03 -7.28
CA ASN A 251 -4.35 -11.27 -6.53
C ASN A 251 -4.30 -10.50 -5.21
N GLU A 252 -4.87 -9.30 -5.13
CA GLU A 252 -4.91 -8.52 -3.88
C GLU A 252 -5.76 -9.23 -2.82
N VAL A 253 -6.94 -9.73 -3.22
CA VAL A 253 -7.83 -10.52 -2.34
C VAL A 253 -7.11 -11.78 -1.89
N LYS A 254 -6.47 -12.49 -2.82
CA LYS A 254 -5.72 -13.72 -2.53
C LYS A 254 -4.60 -13.47 -1.53
N ASN A 255 -3.82 -12.40 -1.71
CA ASN A 255 -2.70 -12.06 -0.85
C ASN A 255 -3.16 -11.61 0.54
N ALA A 256 -4.19 -10.77 0.63
CA ALA A 256 -4.77 -10.36 1.90
C ALA A 256 -5.34 -11.55 2.69
N ALA A 257 -6.04 -12.47 2.02
CA ALA A 257 -6.59 -13.68 2.63
C ALA A 257 -5.49 -14.64 3.10
N ALA A 258 -4.42 -14.80 2.30
CA ALA A 258 -3.28 -15.62 2.67
C ALA A 258 -2.54 -15.06 3.90
N GLY A 259 -2.31 -13.75 3.94
CA GLY A 259 -1.70 -13.06 5.09
C GLY A 259 -2.51 -13.23 6.37
N ALA A 260 -3.83 -13.01 6.27
CA ALA A 260 -4.73 -13.23 7.39
C ALA A 260 -4.67 -14.69 7.89
N LEU A 261 -4.77 -15.68 6.99
CA LEU A 261 -4.71 -17.09 7.38
C LEU A 261 -3.39 -17.48 8.01
N TRP A 262 -2.27 -17.00 7.49
CA TRP A 262 -0.96 -17.31 8.05
C TRP A 262 -0.82 -16.83 9.49
N GLU A 263 -1.26 -15.60 9.75
CA GLU A 263 -1.22 -15.03 11.10
C GLU A 263 -2.22 -15.74 12.04
N ILE A 264 -3.39 -16.15 11.54
CA ILE A 264 -4.42 -16.84 12.33
C ILE A 264 -4.03 -18.30 12.63
N GLU A 265 -3.60 -19.03 11.61
CA GLU A 265 -3.33 -20.45 11.70
C GLU A 265 -2.06 -20.73 12.48
N GLU A 266 -1.08 -19.81 12.42
CA GLU A 266 0.26 -19.85 13.00
C GLU A 266 0.70 -21.30 13.16
N LYS A 267 1.33 -21.88 12.12
CA LYS A 267 1.83 -23.26 12.19
C LYS A 267 2.60 -23.44 13.49
N GLU A 268 1.97 -24.09 14.45
CA GLU A 268 2.61 -24.54 15.66
C GLU A 268 3.76 -25.44 15.20
N LYS A 269 4.99 -25.00 15.47
CA LYS A 269 6.22 -25.78 15.36
C LYS A 269 6.55 -26.30 13.95
N HIS A 270 7.38 -25.55 13.23
CA HIS A 270 8.45 -26.17 12.44
C HIS A 270 9.56 -26.64 13.40
N THR A 271 9.23 -27.61 14.25
CA THR A 271 10.15 -28.42 15.04
C THR A 271 9.54 -29.81 15.06
N GLU A 272 9.70 -30.53 13.94
CA GLU A 272 9.89 -32.00 13.85
C GLU A 272 9.70 -32.46 12.39
N ASP A 273 10.81 -32.96 11.83
CA ASP A 273 10.96 -33.89 10.71
C ASP A 273 10.09 -33.76 9.45
N LYS A 274 10.70 -33.19 8.40
CA LYS A 274 10.99 -33.95 7.17
C LYS A 274 12.37 -33.58 6.63
N GLN A 275 13.37 -34.40 6.97
CA GLN A 275 14.55 -34.57 6.10
C GLN A 275 14.08 -35.18 4.78
N GLN A 276 13.82 -34.33 3.79
CA GLN A 276 13.94 -34.71 2.39
C GLN A 276 15.23 -34.08 1.89
N PRO A 277 16.06 -34.80 1.10
CA PRO A 277 17.27 -34.22 0.55
C PRO A 277 16.84 -33.19 -0.51
N VAL A 278 16.83 -31.92 -0.12
CA VAL A 278 16.73 -30.83 -1.08
C VAL A 278 18.03 -30.86 -1.88
N ILE A 279 17.91 -31.23 -3.14
CA ILE A 279 19.00 -31.16 -4.10
C ILE A 279 19.39 -29.67 -4.21
N GLU A 280 20.60 -29.38 -3.75
CA GLU A 280 21.23 -28.06 -3.74
C GLU A 280 21.31 -27.45 -5.13
N SER A 281 20.85 -26.20 -5.23
CA SER A 281 21.46 -25.13 -6.01
C SER A 281 20.52 -23.92 -5.98
N ASP A 282 20.64 -23.01 -5.01
CA ASP A 282 20.32 -21.62 -5.36
C ASP A 282 20.94 -20.60 -4.39
N ALA A 283 21.60 -19.60 -4.95
CA ALA A 283 22.31 -18.57 -4.19
C ALA A 283 21.35 -17.86 -3.22
N LYS A 284 21.73 -17.79 -1.93
CA LYS A 284 21.03 -16.99 -0.92
C LYS A 284 21.01 -15.54 -1.40
N HIS A 285 19.87 -14.87 -1.33
CA HIS A 285 19.68 -13.52 -1.87
C HIS A 285 19.62 -12.47 -0.74
N VAL A 286 19.63 -11.19 -1.11
CA VAL A 286 19.27 -10.05 -0.25
C VAL A 286 17.80 -9.75 -0.48
N MET A 287 16.96 -9.85 0.55
CA MET A 287 15.55 -9.48 0.44
C MET A 287 15.35 -8.05 0.94
N ILE A 288 14.65 -7.23 0.15
CA ILE A 288 14.26 -5.87 0.57
C ILE A 288 12.78 -5.86 0.89
N SER A 289 12.46 -5.66 2.17
CA SER A 289 11.10 -5.42 2.65
C SER A 289 10.87 -3.92 2.70
N TYR A 290 9.83 -3.43 2.03
CA TYR A 290 9.54 -2.00 1.90
C TYR A 290 8.05 -1.73 1.68
N GLN A 291 7.65 -0.47 1.89
CA GLN A 291 6.31 0.02 1.55
C GLN A 291 6.33 0.74 0.19
N TRP A 292 5.23 0.65 -0.57
CA TRP A 292 5.09 1.12 -1.95
C TRP A 292 5.37 2.63 -2.13
N ASP A 293 5.20 3.45 -1.10
CA ASP A 293 5.48 4.89 -1.13
C ASP A 293 6.95 5.21 -1.44
N VAL A 294 7.88 4.38 -0.93
CA VAL A 294 9.33 4.51 -1.17
C VAL A 294 9.85 3.69 -2.35
N GLN A 295 8.96 3.07 -3.14
CA GLN A 295 9.31 2.15 -4.23
C GLN A 295 10.36 2.72 -5.20
N LYS A 296 10.23 3.99 -5.59
CA LYS A 296 11.18 4.65 -6.52
C LYS A 296 12.61 4.65 -5.98
N LEU A 297 12.79 4.88 -4.68
CA LEU A 297 14.10 4.89 -4.02
C LEU A 297 14.64 3.46 -3.87
N VAL A 298 13.77 2.52 -3.47
CA VAL A 298 14.15 1.11 -3.29
C VAL A 298 14.58 0.46 -4.60
N ILE A 299 13.93 0.77 -5.72
CA ILE A 299 14.37 0.34 -7.06
C ILE A 299 15.78 0.84 -7.38
N GLN A 300 16.13 2.07 -6.98
CA GLN A 300 17.49 2.59 -7.17
C GLN A 300 18.51 1.84 -6.30
N ILE A 301 18.16 1.51 -5.06
CA ILE A 301 18.99 0.71 -4.15
C ILE A 301 19.22 -0.68 -4.76
N LYS A 302 18.14 -1.35 -5.20
CA LYS A 302 18.21 -2.65 -5.88
C LYS A 302 19.11 -2.61 -7.10
N ASN A 303 18.90 -1.67 -8.02
CA ASN A 303 19.69 -1.59 -9.25
C ASN A 303 21.19 -1.43 -8.96
N LYS A 304 21.55 -0.68 -7.92
CA LYS A 304 22.95 -0.51 -7.50
C LYS A 304 23.51 -1.77 -6.83
N LEU A 305 22.75 -2.42 -5.95
CA LEU A 305 23.16 -3.70 -5.35
C LEU A 305 23.36 -4.79 -6.43
N GLN A 306 22.47 -4.85 -7.42
CA GLN A 306 22.61 -5.78 -8.54
C GLN A 306 23.84 -5.46 -9.41
N ALA A 307 24.13 -4.18 -9.66
CA ALA A 307 25.35 -3.77 -10.35
C ALA A 307 26.63 -4.17 -9.59
N ASP A 308 26.57 -4.20 -8.26
CA ASP A 308 27.66 -4.65 -7.37
C ASP A 308 27.69 -6.19 -7.17
N GLY A 309 26.88 -6.94 -7.92
CA GLY A 309 26.91 -8.41 -7.97
C GLY A 309 26.07 -9.13 -6.90
N PHE A 310 25.15 -8.43 -6.24
CA PHE A 310 24.22 -9.04 -5.28
C PHE A 310 22.96 -9.56 -5.98
N LYS A 311 22.53 -10.78 -5.64
CA LYS A 311 21.19 -11.30 -5.95
C LYS A 311 20.21 -10.63 -5.00
N VAL A 312 19.37 -9.74 -5.52
CA VAL A 312 18.38 -8.98 -4.72
C VAL A 312 16.98 -9.42 -5.10
N TRP A 313 16.13 -9.64 -4.10
CA TRP A 313 14.72 -9.96 -4.24
C TRP A 313 13.85 -8.84 -3.65
N MET A 314 12.77 -8.49 -4.36
CA MET A 314 11.72 -7.58 -3.89
C MET A 314 10.37 -7.97 -4.51
N ASP A 315 9.27 -7.54 -3.89
CA ASP A 315 7.88 -7.88 -4.29
C ASP A 315 7.48 -7.55 -5.74
N ILE A 316 8.27 -6.75 -6.47
CA ILE A 316 8.01 -6.39 -7.88
C ILE A 316 8.39 -7.54 -8.84
N ASP A 317 9.30 -8.43 -8.46
CA ASP A 317 9.90 -9.41 -9.39
C ASP A 317 8.93 -10.53 -9.81
N GLU A 318 7.83 -10.72 -9.09
CA GLU A 318 6.72 -11.59 -9.51
C GLU A 318 5.56 -10.74 -10.05
N MET A 319 5.47 -10.64 -11.38
CA MET A 319 4.32 -10.07 -12.09
C MET A 319 3.03 -10.77 -11.63
N GLY A 320 2.31 -10.14 -10.70
CA GLY A 320 1.09 -10.69 -10.08
C GLY A 320 0.95 -10.40 -8.58
N GLY A 321 1.95 -9.86 -7.91
CA GLY A 321 1.96 -9.75 -6.46
C GLY A 321 2.43 -11.07 -5.86
N SER A 322 3.43 -11.00 -4.99
CA SER A 322 4.02 -12.16 -4.34
C SER A 322 2.94 -12.85 -3.50
N THR A 323 2.57 -14.06 -3.90
CA THR A 323 1.77 -14.93 -3.02
C THR A 323 2.47 -15.04 -1.67
N LEU A 324 1.72 -15.18 -0.58
CA LEU A 324 2.34 -15.33 0.74
C LEU A 324 3.40 -16.46 0.80
N GLU A 325 3.21 -17.53 0.02
CA GLU A 325 4.21 -18.60 -0.12
C GLU A 325 5.51 -18.11 -0.75
N SER A 326 5.44 -17.25 -1.77
CA SER A 326 6.62 -16.63 -2.38
C SER A 326 7.32 -15.67 -1.41
N MET A 327 6.56 -14.90 -0.62
CA MET A 327 7.11 -14.03 0.43
C MET A 327 7.80 -14.87 1.52
N ALA A 328 7.16 -15.93 2.00
CA ALA A 328 7.74 -16.83 3.00
C ALA A 328 9.03 -17.49 2.50
N LYS A 329 9.02 -18.00 1.26
CA LYS A 329 10.22 -18.56 0.60
C LYS A 329 11.30 -17.50 0.40
N ALA A 330 10.95 -16.25 0.13
CA ALA A 330 11.91 -15.16 0.02
C ALA A 330 12.60 -14.92 1.36
N VAL A 331 11.84 -14.76 2.45
CA VAL A 331 12.41 -14.60 3.80
C VAL A 331 13.27 -15.80 4.19
N GLU A 332 12.80 -17.03 3.93
CA GLU A 332 13.54 -18.27 4.23
C GLU A 332 14.86 -18.40 3.45
N ASN A 333 14.88 -18.02 2.17
CA ASN A 333 16.06 -18.10 1.32
C ASN A 333 16.94 -16.84 1.36
N ALA A 334 16.50 -15.79 2.06
CA ALA A 334 17.29 -14.59 2.28
C ALA A 334 18.49 -14.88 3.19
N SER A 335 19.65 -14.41 2.74
CA SER A 335 20.88 -14.31 3.56
C SER A 335 20.81 -13.14 4.55
N VAL A 336 20.12 -12.07 4.16
CA VAL A 336 19.98 -10.83 4.92
C VAL A 336 18.73 -10.10 4.47
N MET A 337 18.03 -9.52 5.43
CA MET A 337 16.81 -8.73 5.27
C MET A 337 17.15 -7.25 5.36
N LEU A 338 16.83 -6.48 4.33
CA LEU A 338 16.87 -5.03 4.34
C LEU A 338 15.47 -4.50 4.66
N LEU A 339 15.28 -3.93 5.85
CA LEU A 339 13.98 -3.37 6.24
C LEU A 339 13.97 -1.87 5.98
N CYS A 340 13.10 -1.40 5.08
CA CYS A 340 12.97 0.01 4.73
C CYS A 340 12.04 0.70 5.72
N VAL A 341 12.61 1.22 6.81
CA VAL A 341 11.89 1.71 7.97
C VAL A 341 11.30 3.10 7.72
N SER A 342 9.96 3.17 7.81
CA SER A 342 9.13 4.39 7.82
C SER A 342 7.86 4.16 8.66
N GLN A 343 7.05 5.21 8.85
CA GLN A 343 5.75 5.11 9.50
C GLN A 343 4.82 4.18 8.72
N GLU A 344 4.77 4.33 7.40
CA GLU A 344 3.92 3.58 6.49
C GLU A 344 4.34 2.11 6.39
N TYR A 345 5.64 1.82 6.59
CA TYR A 345 6.16 0.46 6.75
C TYR A 345 5.63 -0.19 8.04
N LYS A 346 5.57 0.55 9.15
CA LYS A 346 5.05 0.05 10.42
C LYS A 346 3.54 -0.24 10.35
N GLU A 347 2.80 0.57 9.62
CA GLU A 347 1.34 0.45 9.44
C GLU A 347 0.94 -0.68 8.48
N SER A 348 1.87 -1.19 7.67
CA SER A 348 1.61 -2.23 6.66
C SER A 348 1.57 -3.64 7.28
N PRO A 349 0.44 -4.38 7.16
CA PRO A 349 0.37 -5.78 7.60
C PRO A 349 1.39 -6.67 6.91
N ASN A 350 1.60 -6.49 5.60
CA ASN A 350 2.57 -7.25 4.81
C ASN A 350 3.99 -7.08 5.37
N CYS A 351 4.44 -5.83 5.52
CA CYS A 351 5.77 -5.50 6.02
C CYS A 351 5.96 -6.03 7.45
N ARG A 352 4.92 -5.93 8.29
CA ARG A 352 4.94 -6.47 9.64
C ARG A 352 5.11 -7.99 9.64
N SER A 353 4.34 -8.73 8.85
CA SER A 353 4.47 -10.19 8.77
C SER A 353 5.84 -10.62 8.26
N GLU A 354 6.42 -9.93 7.27
CA GLU A 354 7.78 -10.21 6.79
C GLU A 354 8.84 -9.98 7.88
N ALA A 355 8.75 -8.85 8.58
CA ALA A 355 9.69 -8.50 9.63
C ALA A 355 9.58 -9.43 10.84
N GLU A 356 8.37 -9.75 11.29
CA GLU A 356 8.14 -10.72 12.36
C GLU A 356 8.59 -12.12 11.96
N TYR A 357 8.35 -12.56 10.73
CA TYR A 357 8.80 -13.87 10.26
C TYR A 357 10.33 -13.96 10.18
N ALA A 358 10.97 -12.92 9.64
CA ALA A 358 12.42 -12.80 9.63
C ALA A 358 13.02 -12.83 11.05
N TYR A 359 12.38 -12.14 12.00
CA TYR A 359 12.78 -12.14 13.41
C TYR A 359 12.66 -13.53 14.04
N ARG A 360 11.57 -14.26 13.79
CA ARG A 360 11.35 -15.66 14.25
C ARG A 360 12.40 -16.62 13.69
N LEU A 361 12.81 -16.44 12.44
CA LEU A 361 13.85 -17.24 11.79
C LEU A 361 15.28 -16.79 12.15
N HIS A 362 15.44 -15.81 13.06
CA HIS A 362 16.73 -15.22 13.43
C HIS A 362 17.55 -14.74 12.21
N LYS A 363 16.85 -14.20 11.19
CA LYS A 363 17.50 -13.65 10.01
C LYS A 363 18.31 -12.41 10.37
N ASP A 364 19.41 -12.21 9.65
CA ASP A 364 20.17 -10.99 9.79
C ASP A 364 19.41 -9.82 9.16
N VAL A 365 19.35 -8.70 9.87
CA VAL A 365 18.49 -7.57 9.56
C VAL A 365 19.34 -6.30 9.54
N ILE A 366 19.29 -5.58 8.42
CA ILE A 366 19.89 -4.25 8.27
C ILE A 366 18.75 -3.23 8.06
N PRO A 367 18.48 -2.38 9.07
CA PRO A 367 17.50 -1.31 8.95
C PRO A 367 17.99 -0.18 8.04
N LEU A 368 17.18 0.16 7.06
CA LEU A 368 17.36 1.30 6.16
C LEU A 368 16.37 2.39 6.56
N MET A 369 16.83 3.51 7.11
CA MET A 369 15.94 4.61 7.52
C MET A 369 15.47 5.37 6.28
N MET A 370 14.16 5.38 6.01
CA MET A 370 13.58 6.10 4.87
C MET A 370 13.07 7.49 5.26
N ASP A 371 12.73 7.71 6.53
CA ASP A 371 12.37 9.01 7.08
C ASP A 371 13.26 9.36 8.28
N GLY A 372 14.05 10.43 8.15
CA GLY A 372 14.99 10.87 9.20
C GLY A 372 14.33 11.39 10.48
N LYS A 373 13.02 11.70 10.44
CA LYS A 373 12.25 12.14 11.63
C LYS A 373 11.60 10.97 12.38
N TYR A 374 11.47 9.83 11.73
CA TYR A 374 10.81 8.66 12.27
C TYR A 374 11.71 7.92 13.28
N ARG A 375 11.10 7.39 14.34
CA ARG A 375 11.80 6.73 15.46
C ARG A 375 11.04 5.45 15.84
N PRO A 376 11.51 4.27 15.39
CA PRO A 376 10.79 3.02 15.59
C PRO A 376 10.67 2.65 17.08
N ASP A 377 9.50 2.16 17.45
CA ASP A 377 9.10 1.65 18.75
C ASP A 377 8.26 0.36 18.60
N GLY A 378 7.79 -0.17 19.73
CA GLY A 378 6.90 -1.33 19.75
C GLY A 378 7.51 -2.56 19.07
N TRP A 379 6.72 -3.23 18.22
CA TRP A 379 7.16 -4.44 17.51
C TRP A 379 8.36 -4.17 16.59
N LEU A 380 8.36 -3.04 15.88
CA LEU A 380 9.43 -2.70 14.94
C LEU A 380 10.69 -2.34 15.72
N GLY A 381 10.58 -1.45 16.71
CA GLY A 381 11.67 -1.06 17.60
C GLY A 381 12.35 -2.24 18.29
N LEU A 382 11.61 -3.29 18.66
CA LEU A 382 12.17 -4.52 19.21
C LEU A 382 13.05 -5.29 18.21
N ILE A 383 12.67 -5.30 16.91
CA ILE A 383 13.42 -5.97 15.85
C ILE A 383 14.68 -5.19 15.46
N VAL A 384 14.58 -3.86 15.35
CA VAL A 384 15.64 -3.00 14.77
C VAL A 384 16.48 -2.23 15.80
N GLY A 385 16.06 -2.17 17.07
CA GLY A 385 16.62 -1.26 18.08
C GLY A 385 18.10 -1.46 18.42
N SER A 386 18.63 -2.68 18.25
CA SER A 386 20.04 -3.01 18.52
C SER A 386 20.92 -3.07 17.25
N LYS A 387 20.34 -2.75 16.08
CA LYS A 387 20.99 -2.92 14.78
C LYS A 387 21.65 -1.63 14.29
N PHE A 388 22.61 -1.78 13.37
CA PHE A 388 23.28 -0.64 12.74
C PHE A 388 22.38 -0.04 11.64
N TRP A 389 22.15 1.27 11.73
CA TRP A 389 21.24 2.00 10.84
C TRP A 389 21.97 2.63 9.65
N ILE A 390 21.37 2.51 8.47
CA ILE A 390 21.82 3.22 7.28
C ILE A 390 20.72 4.17 6.83
N ASP A 391 21.03 5.46 6.82
CA ASP A 391 20.06 6.51 6.51
C ASP A 391 19.93 6.72 4.99
N PHE A 392 18.74 6.56 4.45
CA PHE A 392 18.41 6.84 3.04
C PHE A 392 17.39 7.97 2.88
N SER A 393 17.02 8.67 3.96
CA SER A 393 16.05 9.77 3.94
C SER A 393 16.54 10.98 3.14
N GLU A 394 17.85 11.22 3.09
CA GLU A 394 18.46 12.30 2.32
C GLU A 394 18.91 11.84 0.92
N LYS A 395 18.18 12.28 -0.12
CA LYS A 395 18.49 11.95 -1.54
C LYS A 395 19.94 12.26 -1.95
N ASN A 396 20.52 13.32 -1.40
CA ASN A 396 21.88 13.78 -1.74
C ASN A 396 22.98 12.83 -1.21
N LYS A 397 22.67 11.96 -0.24
CA LYS A 397 23.63 11.03 0.37
C LYS A 397 23.49 9.59 -0.15
N LEU A 398 22.70 9.37 -1.20
CA LEU A 398 22.45 8.04 -1.76
C LEU A 398 23.75 7.27 -2.04
N ASN A 399 24.72 7.89 -2.73
CA ASN A 399 25.97 7.20 -3.10
C ASN A 399 26.82 6.80 -1.89
N SER A 400 26.97 7.70 -0.91
CA SER A 400 27.80 7.41 0.27
C SER A 400 27.15 6.38 1.18
N ASN A 401 25.82 6.39 1.30
CA ASN A 401 25.08 5.41 2.10
C ASN A 401 24.98 4.04 1.39
N MET A 402 24.98 4.01 0.06
CA MET A 402 25.15 2.76 -0.70
C MET A 402 26.51 2.12 -0.42
N THR A 403 27.61 2.89 -0.36
CA THR A 403 28.92 2.33 0.01
C THR A 403 28.91 1.73 1.42
N LYS A 404 28.22 2.36 2.37
CA LYS A 404 28.03 1.80 3.72
C LYS A 404 27.22 0.51 3.68
N LEU A 405 26.15 0.47 2.89
CA LEU A 405 25.29 -0.70 2.74
C LEU A 405 26.04 -1.89 2.14
N VAL A 406 26.80 -1.67 1.06
CA VAL A 406 27.62 -2.72 0.43
C VAL A 406 28.70 -3.23 1.39
N LYS A 407 29.33 -2.32 2.15
CA LYS A 407 30.31 -2.70 3.18
C LYS A 407 29.67 -3.53 4.28
N GLU A 408 28.48 -3.14 4.74
CA GLU A 408 27.73 -3.89 5.73
C GLU A 408 27.38 -5.27 5.17
N LEU A 409 26.68 -5.35 4.03
CA LEU A 409 26.29 -6.60 3.36
C LEU A 409 27.47 -7.58 3.19
N GLY A 410 28.65 -7.10 2.82
CA GLY A 410 29.85 -7.92 2.70
C GLY A 410 29.71 -8.94 1.56
N THR A 411 29.70 -10.24 1.90
CA THR A 411 29.46 -11.35 0.95
C THR A 411 28.03 -11.87 0.98
N ARG A 412 27.19 -11.42 1.93
CA ARG A 412 25.80 -11.87 2.09
C ARG A 412 25.00 -11.49 0.85
N GLY A 413 24.58 -12.51 0.09
CA GLY A 413 23.78 -12.31 -1.11
C GLY A 413 24.55 -12.08 -2.41
N LYS A 414 25.88 -12.18 -2.41
CA LYS A 414 26.67 -12.11 -3.65
C LYS A 414 26.52 -13.36 -4.50
N ILE A 415 26.48 -13.17 -5.81
CA ILE A 415 26.51 -14.28 -6.77
C ILE A 415 27.93 -14.84 -6.82
N GLU A 416 28.12 -16.09 -6.36
CA GLU A 416 29.39 -16.79 -6.54
C GLU A 416 29.55 -17.17 -8.02
N LEU A 417 30.55 -16.57 -8.68
CA LEU A 417 31.06 -17.07 -9.95
C LEU A 417 31.90 -18.32 -9.64
N GLN A 418 31.33 -19.52 -9.80
CA GLN A 418 32.15 -20.73 -9.89
C GLN A 418 33.01 -20.66 -11.16
N GLU A 419 34.27 -20.22 -11.02
CA GLU A 419 35.29 -20.40 -12.04
C GLU A 419 35.64 -21.89 -12.15
N ASN A 420 34.81 -22.65 -12.87
CA ASN A 420 35.21 -23.98 -13.32
C ASN A 420 36.32 -23.80 -14.35
N THR A 421 37.55 -23.99 -13.89
CA THR A 421 38.77 -24.06 -14.69
C THR A 421 38.69 -25.28 -15.59
N VAL A 422 38.02 -25.16 -16.75
CA VAL A 422 38.09 -26.18 -17.80
C VAL A 422 39.42 -25.98 -18.53
N LYS A 423 40.38 -26.86 -18.26
CA LYS A 423 41.57 -27.04 -19.09
C LYS A 423 41.11 -27.29 -20.53
N ALA A 424 41.42 -26.34 -21.42
CA ALA A 424 41.22 -26.48 -22.84
C ALA A 424 41.95 -27.73 -23.35
N THR A 425 41.17 -28.76 -23.72
CA THR A 425 41.63 -29.83 -24.58
C THR A 425 40.87 -29.65 -25.89
N VAL A 426 41.63 -29.31 -26.93
CA VAL A 426 41.13 -29.09 -28.29
C VAL A 426 40.59 -30.42 -28.83
N MET A 427 39.29 -30.50 -29.08
CA MET A 427 38.71 -31.44 -30.04
C MET A 427 37.60 -30.74 -30.82
N ASP A 428 37.65 -30.96 -32.12
CA ASP A 428 36.92 -30.27 -33.18
C ASP A 428 35.41 -30.19 -32.96
N VAL A 429 34.87 -28.97 -33.05
CA VAL A 429 33.43 -28.75 -33.19
C VAL A 429 33.16 -28.24 -34.59
N VAL A 430 32.43 -29.09 -35.31
CA VAL A 430 31.86 -28.87 -36.64
C VAL A 430 30.96 -27.64 -36.62
N ASN A 431 31.09 -26.82 -37.67
CA ASN A 431 30.33 -25.59 -37.95
C ASN A 431 28.86 -25.61 -37.50
N ALA A 432 28.54 -24.76 -36.53
CA ALA A 432 27.22 -24.18 -36.37
C ALA A 432 27.39 -22.65 -36.17
N SER A 433 26.83 -21.87 -37.09
CA SER A 433 26.89 -20.40 -37.09
C SER A 433 26.33 -19.80 -35.79
N PRO A 434 26.95 -18.76 -35.22
CA PRO A 434 26.48 -18.18 -33.96
C PRO A 434 25.25 -17.29 -34.19
N GLN A 435 24.12 -17.62 -33.56
CA GLN A 435 23.00 -16.68 -33.42
C GLN A 435 23.42 -15.56 -32.45
N SER A 436 23.68 -14.37 -32.98
CA SER A 436 23.94 -13.16 -32.18
C SER A 436 22.69 -12.76 -31.41
N THR A 437 22.76 -12.70 -30.09
CA THR A 437 21.71 -12.14 -29.23
C THR A 437 21.54 -10.65 -29.54
N ILE A 438 20.31 -10.18 -29.74
CA ILE A 438 19.98 -8.78 -30.08
C ILE A 438 20.62 -7.77 -29.12
N ARG A 439 20.86 -8.18 -27.88
CA ARG A 439 21.55 -7.37 -26.88
C ARG A 439 22.93 -6.88 -27.33
N SER A 440 23.62 -7.60 -28.23
CA SER A 440 24.91 -7.20 -28.78
C SER A 440 24.82 -6.32 -30.03
N TRP A 441 23.61 -5.98 -30.51
CA TRP A 441 23.44 -5.20 -31.72
C TRP A 441 23.83 -3.73 -31.53
N THR A 442 24.76 -3.28 -32.37
CA THR A 442 25.18 -1.89 -32.50
C THR A 442 24.16 -1.06 -33.30
N CYS A 443 24.31 0.27 -33.31
CA CYS A 443 23.45 1.12 -34.13
C CYS A 443 23.55 0.81 -35.64
N SER A 444 24.68 0.28 -36.11
CA SER A 444 24.83 -0.21 -37.49
C SER A 444 24.01 -1.46 -37.78
N ASP A 445 23.92 -2.38 -36.81
CA ASP A 445 23.16 -3.61 -36.95
C ASP A 445 21.65 -3.30 -36.98
N VAL A 446 21.20 -2.41 -36.09
CA VAL A 446 19.81 -1.92 -36.07
C VAL A 446 19.45 -1.17 -37.37
N LYS A 447 20.36 -0.35 -37.92
CA LYS A 447 20.14 0.29 -39.23
C LYS A 447 20.01 -0.72 -40.37
N THR A 448 20.75 -1.82 -40.31
CA THR A 448 20.68 -2.90 -41.29
C THR A 448 19.36 -3.67 -41.16
N TRP A 449 18.93 -3.94 -39.93
CA TRP A 449 17.64 -4.53 -39.64
C TRP A 449 16.47 -3.64 -40.11
N LEU A 450 16.46 -2.35 -39.77
CA LEU A 450 15.43 -1.40 -40.22
C LEU A 450 15.37 -1.28 -41.76
N LYS A 451 16.50 -1.47 -42.45
CA LYS A 451 16.54 -1.55 -43.91
C LYS A 451 15.83 -2.81 -44.41
N ASN A 452 16.05 -3.95 -43.77
CA ASN A 452 15.42 -5.23 -44.13
C ASN A 452 13.91 -5.23 -43.87
N VAL A 453 13.46 -4.49 -42.85
CA VAL A 453 12.03 -4.30 -42.53
C VAL A 453 11.36 -3.25 -43.44
N GLY A 454 12.13 -2.43 -44.16
CA GLY A 454 11.59 -1.40 -45.06
C GLY A 454 11.25 -0.07 -44.39
N LEU A 455 11.68 0.14 -43.14
CA LEU A 455 11.36 1.34 -42.33
C LEU A 455 12.52 2.35 -42.24
N LYS A 456 13.69 2.02 -42.79
CA LYS A 456 14.90 2.86 -42.68
C LYS A 456 14.68 4.30 -43.16
N ASP A 457 14.01 4.49 -44.29
CA ASP A 457 13.84 5.81 -44.92
C ASP A 457 12.66 6.62 -44.33
N ARG A 458 11.92 6.03 -43.38
CA ARG A 458 10.78 6.65 -42.69
C ARG A 458 11.13 7.21 -41.30
N LEU A 459 12.31 6.86 -40.78
CA LEU A 459 12.79 7.30 -39.46
C LEU A 459 13.77 8.47 -39.60
N ASP A 460 13.69 9.43 -38.67
CA ASP A 460 14.62 10.56 -38.65
C ASP A 460 16.08 10.09 -38.41
N SER A 461 17.02 10.73 -39.10
CA SER A 461 18.44 10.37 -39.07
C SER A 461 19.06 10.50 -37.68
N ASN A 462 18.53 11.41 -36.85
CA ASN A 462 18.94 11.58 -35.45
C ASN A 462 18.50 10.41 -34.57
N THR A 463 17.30 9.87 -34.80
CA THR A 463 16.74 8.73 -34.06
C THR A 463 17.51 7.45 -34.42
N LEU A 464 17.81 7.25 -35.70
CA LEU A 464 18.61 6.12 -36.19
C LEU A 464 20.04 6.06 -35.62
N GLN A 465 20.61 7.17 -35.17
CA GLN A 465 21.93 7.18 -34.54
C GLN A 465 21.90 6.71 -33.07
N ARG A 466 20.73 6.76 -32.44
CA ARG A 466 20.55 6.41 -31.02
C ARG A 466 19.99 5.01 -30.81
N LEU A 467 19.41 4.38 -31.83
CA LEU A 467 18.83 3.05 -31.72
C LEU A 467 19.90 1.95 -31.76
N ASN A 468 20.03 1.21 -30.66
CA ASN A 468 20.82 -0.02 -30.55
C ASN A 468 19.96 -1.16 -30.00
N GLY A 469 20.48 -2.39 -29.96
CA GLY A 469 19.72 -3.57 -29.53
C GLY A 469 19.18 -3.48 -28.10
N GLN A 470 19.90 -2.82 -27.19
CA GLN A 470 19.44 -2.62 -25.81
C GLN A 470 18.23 -1.66 -25.75
N ILE A 471 18.20 -0.64 -26.60
CA ILE A 471 17.07 0.29 -26.68
C ILE A 471 15.86 -0.36 -27.33
N LEU A 472 16.03 -1.24 -28.33
CA LEU A 472 14.93 -2.01 -28.89
C LEU A 472 14.25 -2.89 -27.84
N LEU A 473 15.03 -3.57 -26.99
CA LEU A 473 14.49 -4.34 -25.85
C LEU A 473 13.74 -3.45 -24.86
N ARG A 474 14.29 -2.27 -24.54
CA ARG A 474 13.62 -1.29 -23.64
C ARG A 474 12.35 -0.71 -24.23
N LEU A 475 12.27 -0.52 -25.54
CA LEU A 475 11.05 -0.11 -26.22
C LEU A 475 9.96 -1.18 -26.09
N GLN A 476 10.34 -2.45 -26.09
CA GLN A 476 9.40 -3.54 -25.86
C GLN A 476 8.92 -3.60 -24.40
N ASP A 477 9.81 -3.41 -23.43
CA ASP A 477 9.42 -3.26 -22.01
C ASP A 477 8.45 -2.07 -21.85
N LEU A 478 8.77 -0.93 -22.46
CA LEU A 478 7.97 0.29 -22.40
C LEU A 478 6.57 0.10 -22.99
N ARG A 479 6.44 -0.70 -24.06
CA ARG A 479 5.14 -1.05 -24.63
C ARG A 479 4.27 -1.83 -23.64
N ARG A 480 4.87 -2.67 -22.79
CA ARG A 480 4.15 -3.47 -21.77
C ARG A 480 3.79 -2.64 -20.54
N GLU A 481 4.71 -1.78 -20.09
CA GLU A 481 4.54 -0.93 -18.90
C GLU A 481 3.63 0.27 -19.16
N SER A 482 3.70 0.89 -20.35
CA SER A 482 2.91 2.07 -20.70
C SER A 482 2.62 2.13 -22.21
N PRO A 483 1.59 1.40 -22.69
CA PRO A 483 1.26 1.33 -24.11
C PRO A 483 0.97 2.70 -24.74
N GLU A 484 0.21 3.55 -24.06
CA GLU A 484 -0.16 4.89 -24.56
C GLU A 484 1.07 5.79 -24.72
N PHE A 485 1.98 5.78 -23.74
CA PHE A 485 3.22 6.54 -23.83
C PHE A 485 4.10 6.00 -24.97
N PHE A 486 4.24 4.68 -25.08
CA PHE A 486 4.97 4.02 -26.16
C PHE A 486 4.49 4.42 -27.56
N TYR A 487 3.18 4.29 -27.85
CA TYR A 487 2.63 4.67 -29.15
C TYR A 487 2.73 6.18 -29.41
N SER A 488 2.58 7.00 -28.35
CA SER A 488 2.74 8.45 -28.46
C SER A 488 4.20 8.85 -28.79
N SER A 489 5.19 8.14 -28.23
CA SER A 489 6.61 8.34 -28.50
C SER A 489 7.02 7.84 -29.88
N LEU A 490 6.46 6.74 -30.38
CA LEU A 490 6.70 6.33 -31.76
C LEU A 490 6.20 7.38 -32.78
N ARG A 491 5.10 8.06 -32.47
CA ARG A 491 4.61 9.16 -33.34
C ARG A 491 5.42 10.45 -33.16
N LYS A 492 5.77 10.85 -31.95
CA LYS A 492 6.43 12.13 -31.66
C LYS A 492 7.95 12.09 -31.86
N ASP A 493 8.61 11.04 -31.38
CA ASP A 493 10.08 10.95 -31.30
C ASP A 493 10.67 10.18 -32.49
N PHE A 494 9.93 9.19 -33.00
CA PHE A 494 10.34 8.39 -34.18
C PHE A 494 9.74 8.94 -35.48
N LYS A 495 8.79 9.89 -35.38
CA LYS A 495 8.08 10.52 -36.52
C LYS A 495 7.46 9.50 -37.48
N LEU A 496 6.95 8.40 -36.94
CA LEU A 496 6.14 7.46 -37.70
C LEU A 496 4.74 8.08 -37.87
N ASP A 497 4.57 8.83 -38.96
CA ASP A 497 3.40 9.70 -39.20
C ASP A 497 2.11 8.91 -39.49
N THR A 498 2.23 7.67 -39.99
CA THR A 498 1.07 6.83 -40.30
C THR A 498 0.90 5.71 -39.29
N VAL A 499 -0.35 5.32 -39.03
CA VAL A 499 -0.68 4.19 -38.16
C VAL A 499 -0.07 2.88 -38.69
N PHE A 500 0.01 2.73 -40.02
CA PHE A 500 0.60 1.56 -40.66
C PHE A 500 2.09 1.42 -40.33
N ASP A 501 2.83 2.52 -40.32
CA ASP A 501 4.27 2.49 -39.99
C ASP A 501 4.53 2.11 -38.53
N VAL A 502 3.66 2.57 -37.63
CA VAL A 502 3.71 2.21 -36.22
C VAL A 502 3.44 0.71 -36.04
N LEU A 503 2.44 0.16 -36.74
CA LEU A 503 2.12 -1.27 -36.68
C LEU A 503 3.23 -2.13 -37.29
N GLU A 504 3.78 -1.75 -38.45
CA GLU A 504 4.89 -2.47 -39.09
C GLU A 504 6.16 -2.46 -38.21
N PHE A 505 6.45 -1.34 -37.54
CA PHE A 505 7.57 -1.26 -36.60
C PHE A 505 7.36 -2.19 -35.39
N VAL A 506 6.14 -2.22 -34.86
CA VAL A 506 5.78 -3.05 -33.71
C VAL A 506 5.83 -4.54 -34.06
N ASP A 507 5.27 -4.94 -35.21
CA ASP A 507 5.32 -6.33 -35.67
C ASP A 507 6.76 -6.79 -35.94
N ALA A 508 7.61 -5.91 -36.47
CA ALA A 508 9.01 -6.20 -36.67
C ALA A 508 9.78 -6.29 -35.34
N LEU A 509 9.43 -5.48 -34.36
CA LEU A 509 10.02 -5.51 -33.02
C LEU A 509 9.64 -6.82 -32.29
N ASP A 510 8.40 -7.27 -32.42
CA ASP A 510 7.95 -8.53 -31.82
C ASP A 510 8.67 -9.74 -32.41
N LYS A 511 8.81 -9.80 -33.75
CA LYS A 511 9.60 -10.83 -34.45
C LYS A 511 11.08 -10.85 -34.10
N LEU A 512 11.59 -9.76 -33.52
CA LEU A 512 12.96 -9.72 -33.07
C LEU A 512 13.13 -10.47 -31.76
N VAL A 513 12.16 -10.37 -30.84
CA VAL A 513 12.34 -10.83 -29.45
C VAL A 513 11.73 -12.22 -29.20
N GLU A 514 11.06 -12.80 -30.20
CA GLU A 514 10.83 -14.25 -30.32
C GLU A 514 12.11 -15.00 -30.71
#